data_AF-B8D461-F1
#
_entry.id   AF-B8D461-F1
#
_cell.length_a   1.000
_cell.length_b   1.000
_cell.length_c   1.000
_cell.angle_alpha   90.00
_cell.angle_beta   90.00
_cell.angle_gamma   90.00
#
_symmetry.space_group_name_H-M   'P 1'
#
loop_
_entity.id
_entity.type
_entity.pdbx_description
1 polymer ?
#
loop_
_entity_poly.entity_id
_entity_poly.type
_entity_poly.pdbx_seq_one_letter_code
_entity_poly.pdbx_strand_id
1 'polypeptide(L)'
;MKPIVRLAYVGVPMLVALIISALALSVSKWGAPSPGRIDTAALPLAFGLVLGTFVNDSIVLSFDYQRFCWSVRDAVLTAFINFLGFWSFIIVVSAVPAAILDKDLYGVYEVLGLSTLALATLFLLAWTSTDNQLYPASLSWTIALKAIGNAVSRRKIVIAAAALTAALSIVKLHTFVIWWLSLLTAVYGTHL
;
A
#
# COMPACT_ATOMS: atom_id res chain seq x y z
N MET A 1 -7.63 12.94 -14.48
CA MET A 1 -6.62 13.31 -13.46
C MET A 1 -7.16 14.24 -12.38
N LYS A 2 -7.85 15.36 -12.68
CA LYS A 2 -8.39 16.27 -11.63
C LYS A 2 -9.27 15.60 -10.53
N PRO A 3 -10.12 14.59 -10.82
CA PRO A 3 -10.95 13.96 -9.80
C PRO A 3 -10.18 13.04 -8.84
N ILE A 4 -9.22 12.27 -9.34
CA ILE A 4 -8.41 11.32 -8.54
C ILE A 4 -7.50 12.05 -7.56
N VAL A 5 -6.90 13.15 -8.00
CA VAL A 5 -6.08 14.01 -7.14
C VAL A 5 -6.92 14.56 -5.97
N ARG A 6 -8.18 14.96 -6.21
CA ARG A 6 -9.09 15.39 -5.14
C ARG A 6 -9.48 14.27 -4.18
N LEU A 7 -9.65 13.04 -4.67
CA LEU A 7 -9.91 11.87 -3.83
C LEU A 7 -8.70 11.57 -2.92
N ALA A 8 -7.48 11.64 -3.45
CA ALA A 8 -6.27 11.46 -2.65
C ALA A 8 -6.09 12.56 -1.59
N TYR A 9 -6.44 13.82 -1.91
CA TYR A 9 -6.42 14.93 -0.95
C TYR A 9 -7.36 14.73 0.24
N VAL A 10 -8.38 13.88 0.13
CA VAL A 10 -9.30 13.56 1.22
C VAL A 10 -8.90 12.25 1.90
N GLY A 11 -8.56 11.22 1.11
CA GLY A 11 -8.21 9.89 1.63
C GLY A 11 -6.97 9.90 2.52
N VAL A 12 -5.92 10.65 2.15
CA VAL A 12 -4.67 10.70 2.93
C VAL A 12 -4.88 11.36 4.30
N PRO A 13 -5.49 12.56 4.41
CA PRO A 13 -5.82 13.13 5.72
C PRO A 13 -6.76 12.27 6.55
N MET A 14 -7.74 11.60 5.93
CA MET A 14 -8.63 10.68 6.64
C MET A 14 -7.87 9.49 7.23
N LEU A 15 -6.87 8.95 6.52
CA LEU A 15 -5.98 7.90 7.03
C LEU A 15 -5.17 8.39 8.23
N VAL A 16 -4.56 9.57 8.11
CA VAL A 16 -3.79 10.16 9.21
C VAL A 16 -4.68 10.39 10.43
N ALA A 17 -5.87 10.95 10.24
CA ALA A 17 -6.85 11.15 11.30
C ALA A 17 -7.25 9.82 11.96
N LEU A 18 -7.56 8.79 11.18
CA LEU A 18 -7.90 7.46 11.68
C LEU A 18 -6.79 6.87 12.55
N ILE A 19 -5.54 6.93 12.08
CA ILE A 19 -4.37 6.39 12.79
C ILE A 19 -4.12 7.15 14.10
N ILE A 20 -4.15 8.49 14.05
CA ILE A 20 -3.95 9.33 15.24
C ILE A 20 -5.08 9.12 16.26
N SER A 21 -6.34 9.08 15.79
CA SER A 21 -7.48 8.81 16.68
C SER A 21 -7.38 7.42 17.30
N ALA A 22 -6.97 6.40 16.54
CA ALA A 22 -6.80 5.06 17.07
C ALA A 22 -5.70 5.00 18.12
N LEU A 23 -4.56 5.66 17.89
CA LEU A 23 -3.49 5.79 18.88
C LEU A 23 -4.00 6.49 20.15
N ALA A 24 -4.59 7.69 20.01
CA ALA A 24 -5.03 8.50 21.14
C ALA A 24 -6.09 7.78 22.00
N LEU A 25 -7.07 7.12 21.37
CA LEU A 25 -8.09 6.37 22.08
C LEU A 25 -7.53 5.10 22.74
N SER A 26 -6.56 4.44 22.12
CA SER A 26 -5.95 3.24 22.70
C SER A 26 -5.10 3.59 23.93
N VAL A 27 -4.27 4.63 23.81
CA VAL A 27 -3.42 5.08 24.92
C VAL A 27 -4.25 5.66 26.07
N SER A 28 -5.31 6.41 25.79
CA SER A 28 -6.17 6.98 26.84
C SER A 28 -6.96 5.93 27.61
N LYS A 29 -7.39 4.82 26.97
CA LYS A 29 -8.19 3.78 27.60
C LYS A 29 -7.37 2.68 28.29
N TRP A 30 -6.24 2.28 27.70
CA TRP A 30 -5.44 1.14 28.19
C TRP A 30 -4.02 1.52 28.64
N GLY A 31 -3.62 2.78 28.49
CA GLY A 31 -2.28 3.25 28.84
C GLY A 31 -1.26 3.04 27.71
N ALA A 32 -0.04 3.52 27.96
CA ALA A 32 1.07 3.33 27.01
C ALA A 32 1.57 1.86 27.05
N PRO A 33 1.92 1.27 25.89
CA PRO A 33 2.43 -0.10 25.87
C PRO A 33 3.78 -0.18 26.58
N SER A 34 4.03 -1.27 27.30
CA SER A 34 5.37 -1.58 27.77
C SER A 34 6.28 -1.93 26.59
N PRO A 35 7.57 -1.55 26.59
CA PRO A 35 8.51 -2.00 25.57
C PRO A 35 8.55 -3.53 25.56
N GLY A 36 8.05 -4.13 24.48
CA GLY A 36 7.98 -5.58 24.32
C GLY A 36 9.35 -6.21 24.09
N ARG A 37 9.45 -7.55 24.22
CA ARG A 37 10.65 -8.29 23.83
C ARG A 37 10.74 -8.35 22.30
N ILE A 38 11.90 -8.03 21.77
CA ILE A 38 12.20 -8.22 20.34
C ILE A 38 12.39 -9.72 20.10
N ASP A 39 11.52 -10.30 19.27
CA ASP A 39 11.72 -11.65 18.78
C ASP A 39 12.66 -11.63 17.57
N THR A 40 13.90 -12.05 17.77
CA THR A 40 14.93 -12.07 16.71
C THR A 40 14.61 -13.10 15.62
N ALA A 41 13.79 -14.11 15.90
CA ALA A 41 13.36 -15.09 14.89
C ALA A 41 12.33 -14.50 13.91
N ALA A 42 11.56 -13.49 14.33
CA ALA A 42 10.59 -12.81 13.48
C ALA A 42 11.23 -11.68 12.63
N LEU A 43 12.46 -11.25 12.94
CA LEU A 43 13.14 -10.17 12.22
C LEU A 43 13.28 -10.42 10.70
N PRO A 44 13.70 -11.60 10.22
CA PRO A 44 13.81 -11.85 8.79
C PRO A 44 12.49 -11.71 8.04
N LEU A 45 11.38 -12.18 8.65
CA LEU A 45 10.04 -12.03 8.09
C LEU A 45 9.63 -10.55 8.04
N ALA A 46 9.85 -9.81 9.12
CA ALA A 46 9.53 -8.39 9.20
C ALA A 46 10.33 -7.57 8.16
N PHE A 47 11.63 -7.80 8.05
CA PHE A 47 12.47 -7.17 7.02
C PHE A 47 12.03 -7.56 5.61
N GLY A 48 11.71 -8.83 5.37
CA GLY A 48 11.21 -9.31 4.07
C GLY A 48 9.90 -8.63 3.66
N LEU A 49 8.97 -8.44 4.59
CA LEU A 49 7.70 -7.75 4.33
C LEU A 49 7.91 -6.25 4.03
N VAL A 50 8.77 -5.57 4.79
CA VAL A 50 9.08 -4.15 4.57
C VAL A 50 9.80 -3.96 3.24
N LEU A 51 10.86 -4.74 2.98
CA LEU A 51 11.62 -4.70 1.73
C LEU A 51 10.75 -5.09 0.54
N GLY A 52 9.92 -6.13 0.66
CA GLY A 52 9.00 -6.57 -0.39
C GLY A 52 8.00 -5.47 -0.77
N THR A 53 7.46 -4.77 0.22
CA THR A 53 6.56 -3.62 -0.01
C THR A 53 7.30 -2.48 -0.71
N PHE A 54 8.51 -2.14 -0.27
CA PHE A 54 9.32 -1.10 -0.89
C PHE A 54 9.74 -1.42 -2.31
N VAL A 55 10.14 -2.66 -2.59
CA VAL A 55 10.52 -3.12 -3.93
C VAL A 55 9.32 -3.07 -4.87
N ASN A 56 8.17 -3.57 -4.43
CA ASN A 56 6.93 -3.52 -5.21
C ASN A 56 6.57 -2.08 -5.61
N ASP A 57 6.50 -1.18 -4.63
CA ASP A 57 6.12 0.20 -4.88
C ASP A 57 7.18 0.94 -5.70
N SER A 58 8.47 0.69 -5.47
CA SER A 58 9.56 1.31 -6.24
C SER A 58 9.54 0.89 -7.70
N ILE A 59 9.32 -0.38 -8.00
CA ILE A 59 9.30 -0.87 -9.39
C ILE A 59 8.07 -0.33 -10.13
N VAL A 60 6.91 -0.33 -9.48
CA VAL A 60 5.64 -0.01 -10.14
C VAL A 60 5.42 1.50 -10.27
N LEU A 61 5.81 2.30 -9.26
CA LEU A 61 5.45 3.72 -9.19
C LEU A 61 6.61 4.68 -9.50
N SER A 62 7.87 4.23 -9.51
CA SER A 62 9.02 5.13 -9.72
C SER A 62 9.01 5.87 -11.06
N PHE A 63 8.60 5.19 -12.13
CA PHE A 63 8.53 5.78 -13.48
C PHE A 63 7.46 6.87 -13.56
N ASP A 64 6.37 6.74 -12.81
CA ASP A 64 5.32 7.74 -12.77
C ASP A 64 5.75 8.95 -11.94
N TYR A 65 6.38 8.77 -10.78
CA TYR A 65 6.92 9.90 -10.01
C TYR A 65 7.91 10.72 -10.83
N GLN A 66 8.85 10.05 -11.50
CA GLN A 66 9.86 10.71 -12.35
C GLN A 66 9.23 11.48 -13.51
N ARG A 67 8.08 11.04 -14.03
CA ARG A 67 7.39 11.71 -15.13
C ARG A 67 6.76 13.05 -14.73
N PHE A 68 6.38 13.21 -13.46
CA PHE A 68 5.71 14.41 -12.96
C PHE A 68 6.64 15.36 -12.20
N CYS A 69 7.84 14.94 -11.85
CA CYS A 69 8.85 15.79 -11.21
C CYS A 69 9.53 16.72 -12.23
N TRP A 70 9.74 17.98 -11.85
CA TRP A 70 10.46 18.95 -12.67
C TRP A 70 11.98 18.71 -12.68
N SER A 71 12.53 18.12 -11.62
CA SER A 71 13.95 17.80 -11.51
C SER A 71 14.19 16.43 -10.87
N VAL A 72 15.39 15.87 -11.10
CA VAL A 72 15.84 14.62 -10.45
C VAL A 72 15.84 14.75 -8.94
N ARG A 73 16.18 15.93 -8.40
CA ARG A 73 16.16 16.19 -6.96
C ARG A 73 14.76 16.09 -6.37
N ASP A 74 13.76 16.61 -7.09
CA ASP A 74 12.37 16.53 -6.65
C ASP A 74 11.87 15.08 -6.63
N ALA A 75 12.27 14.27 -7.62
CA ALA A 75 11.94 12.84 -7.67
C ALA A 75 12.54 12.08 -6.49
N VAL A 76 13.82 12.34 -6.17
CA VAL A 76 14.51 11.72 -5.03
C VAL A 76 13.86 12.15 -3.71
N LEU A 77 13.62 13.44 -3.50
CA LEU A 77 13.00 13.95 -2.28
C LEU A 77 11.59 13.40 -2.08
N THR A 78 10.78 13.37 -3.13
CA THR A 78 9.41 12.83 -3.08
C THR A 78 9.43 11.35 -2.71
N ALA A 79 10.33 10.56 -3.31
CA ALA A 79 10.49 9.15 -2.97
C ALA A 79 10.91 8.97 -1.51
N PHE A 80 11.92 9.71 -1.03
CA PHE A 80 12.39 9.61 0.35
C PHE A 80 11.31 10.01 1.37
N ILE A 81 10.60 11.11 1.16
CA ILE A 81 9.54 11.58 2.06
C ILE A 81 8.39 10.56 2.11
N ASN A 82 8.02 9.98 0.97
CA ASN A 82 6.96 9.00 0.90
C ASN A 82 7.36 7.67 1.58
N PHE A 83 8.51 7.11 1.20
CA PHE A 83 8.94 5.80 1.69
C PHE A 83 9.46 5.82 3.12
N LEU A 84 10.33 6.77 3.46
CA LEU A 84 10.93 6.79 4.79
C LEU A 84 10.09 7.58 5.79
N GLY A 85 9.43 8.66 5.35
CA GLY A 85 8.59 9.48 6.22
C GLY A 85 7.22 8.84 6.43
N PHE A 86 6.39 8.85 5.39
CA PHE A 86 4.97 8.51 5.50
C PHE A 86 4.71 7.03 5.81
N TRP A 87 5.38 6.11 5.11
CA TRP A 87 5.22 4.67 5.35
C TRP A 87 5.70 4.24 6.74
N SER A 88 6.88 4.72 7.17
CA SER A 88 7.39 4.43 8.52
C SER A 88 6.46 4.98 9.60
N PHE A 89 5.92 6.19 9.40
CA PHE A 89 4.93 6.77 10.30
C PHE A 89 3.70 5.88 10.43
N ILE A 90 3.12 5.42 9.32
CA ILE A 90 1.95 4.53 9.34
C ILE A 90 2.26 3.25 10.12
N ILE A 91 3.38 2.59 9.80
CA ILE A 91 3.73 1.31 10.42
C ILE A 91 3.93 1.46 11.93
N VAL A 92 4.77 2.43 12.35
CA VAL A 92 5.11 2.61 13.76
C VAL A 92 3.90 3.03 14.58
N VAL A 93 3.13 4.02 14.09
CA VAL A 93 2.00 4.57 14.84
C VAL A 93 0.83 3.60 14.90
N SER A 94 0.61 2.82 13.84
CA SER A 94 -0.47 1.83 13.80
C SER A 94 -0.13 0.53 14.55
N ALA A 95 1.15 0.22 14.73
CA ALA A 95 1.59 -0.94 15.52
C ALA A 95 1.29 -0.79 17.01
N VAL A 96 1.32 0.44 17.55
CA VAL A 96 1.02 0.71 18.97
C VAL A 96 -0.38 0.23 19.41
N PRO A 97 -1.49 0.68 18.79
CA PRO A 97 -2.82 0.24 19.19
C PRO A 97 -3.05 -1.26 18.94
N ALA A 98 -2.42 -1.84 17.90
CA ALA A 98 -2.44 -3.28 17.66
C ALA A 98 -1.74 -4.07 18.78
N ALA A 99 -0.60 -3.58 19.26
CA ALA A 99 0.14 -4.19 20.36
C ALA A 99 -0.59 -4.05 21.72
N ILE A 100 -1.28 -2.93 21.96
CA ILE A 100 -2.06 -2.73 23.20
C ILE A 100 -3.22 -3.71 23.29
N LEU A 101 -3.93 -3.93 22.18
CA LEU A 101 -5.16 -4.71 22.15
C LEU A 101 -4.95 -6.18 21.76
N ASP A 102 -3.73 -6.56 21.38
CA ASP A 102 -3.36 -7.88 20.85
C ASP A 102 -4.31 -8.35 19.74
N LYS A 103 -4.59 -7.44 18.81
CA LYS A 103 -5.56 -7.63 17.72
C LYS A 103 -5.03 -7.08 16.41
N ASP A 104 -5.49 -7.68 15.32
CA ASP A 104 -5.33 -7.12 13.99
C ASP A 104 -5.92 -5.71 13.90
N LEU A 105 -5.40 -4.89 12.99
CA LEU A 105 -5.83 -3.50 12.79
C LEU A 105 -7.36 -3.36 12.62
N TYR A 106 -8.00 -4.31 11.94
CA TYR A 106 -9.46 -4.30 11.81
C TYR A 106 -10.15 -4.46 13.18
N GLY A 107 -9.72 -5.43 13.99
CA GLY A 107 -10.25 -5.66 15.33
C GLY A 107 -9.95 -4.52 16.29
N VAL A 108 -8.81 -3.83 16.12
CA VAL A 108 -8.49 -2.57 16.82
C VAL A 108 -9.55 -1.52 16.52
N TYR A 109 -9.83 -1.25 15.23
CA TYR A 109 -10.81 -0.22 14.86
C TYR A 109 -12.23 -0.57 15.32
N GLU A 110 -12.58 -1.86 15.38
CA GLU A 110 -13.84 -2.34 15.93
C GLU A 110 -14.00 -2.04 17.42
N VAL A 111 -12.99 -2.39 18.22
CA VAL A 111 -12.99 -2.11 19.67
C VAL A 111 -13.05 -0.61 19.97
N LEU A 112 -12.44 0.22 19.10
CA LEU A 112 -12.41 1.67 19.26
C LEU A 112 -13.68 2.36 18.71
N GLY A 113 -14.59 1.63 18.05
CA GLY A 113 -15.78 2.21 17.42
C GLY A 113 -15.47 3.05 16.16
N LEU A 114 -14.30 2.85 15.55
CA LEU A 114 -13.83 3.57 14.37
C LEU A 114 -14.08 2.79 13.06
N SER A 115 -14.78 1.66 13.10
CA SER A 115 -14.95 0.76 11.94
C SER A 115 -15.54 1.44 10.70
N THR A 116 -16.55 2.30 10.87
CA THR A 116 -17.18 3.02 9.74
C THR A 116 -16.18 3.96 9.06
N LEU A 117 -15.39 4.68 9.86
CA LEU A 117 -14.35 5.57 9.34
C LEU A 117 -13.23 4.76 8.68
N ALA A 118 -12.83 3.64 9.29
CA ALA A 118 -11.83 2.74 8.74
C ALA A 118 -12.25 2.17 7.38
N LEU A 119 -13.49 1.71 7.24
CA LEU A 119 -14.02 1.19 5.98
C LEU A 119 -14.07 2.28 4.90
N ALA A 120 -14.54 3.48 5.23
CA ALA A 120 -14.58 4.59 4.29
C ALA A 120 -13.17 4.98 3.80
N THR A 121 -12.22 5.09 4.74
CA THR A 121 -10.81 5.38 4.43
C THR A 121 -10.18 4.28 3.58
N LEU A 122 -10.34 3.02 3.96
CA LEU A 122 -9.81 1.87 3.21
C LEU A 122 -10.36 1.81 1.79
N PHE A 123 -11.66 2.08 1.62
CA PHE A 123 -12.27 2.14 0.30
C PHE A 123 -11.67 3.25 -0.56
N LEU A 124 -11.53 4.46 -0.02
CA LEU A 124 -10.93 5.59 -0.73
C LEU A 124 -9.48 5.31 -1.12
N LEU A 125 -8.69 4.74 -0.21
CA LEU A 125 -7.29 4.37 -0.47
C LEU A 125 -7.20 3.30 -1.55
N ALA A 126 -7.98 2.20 -1.43
CA ALA A 126 -8.01 1.12 -2.41
C ALA A 126 -8.40 1.64 -3.80
N TRP A 127 -9.35 2.58 -3.86
CA TRP A 127 -9.76 3.22 -5.10
C TRP A 127 -8.61 4.02 -5.74
N THR A 128 -7.93 4.87 -4.97
CA THR A 128 -6.80 5.67 -5.48
C THR A 128 -5.61 4.80 -5.92
N SER A 129 -5.27 3.76 -5.17
CA SER A 129 -4.17 2.86 -5.52
C SER A 129 -4.47 2.03 -6.76
N THR A 130 -5.73 1.62 -6.95
CA THR A 130 -6.15 0.89 -8.16
C THR A 130 -6.05 1.77 -9.40
N ASP A 131 -6.49 3.03 -9.32
CA ASP A 131 -6.38 3.98 -10.44
C ASP A 131 -4.91 4.28 -10.79
N ASN A 132 -4.07 4.50 -9.77
CA ASN A 132 -2.64 4.76 -9.93
C ASN A 132 -1.89 3.60 -10.58
N GLN A 133 -2.33 2.35 -10.41
CA GLN A 133 -1.72 1.19 -11.06
C GLN A 133 -2.29 0.93 -12.46
N LEU A 134 -3.58 1.19 -12.67
CA LEU A 134 -4.26 0.95 -13.94
C LEU A 134 -3.85 1.97 -15.03
N TYR A 135 -3.56 3.21 -14.63
CA TYR A 135 -3.10 4.27 -15.53
C TYR A 135 -1.80 3.89 -16.28
N PRO A 136 -0.66 3.62 -15.61
CA PRO A 136 0.59 3.27 -16.27
C PRO A 136 0.49 1.92 -16.97
N ALA A 137 -0.18 0.92 -16.37
CA ALA A 137 -0.40 -0.37 -17.02
C ALA A 137 -1.11 -0.21 -18.37
N SER A 138 -2.22 0.53 -18.42
CA SER A 138 -2.94 0.77 -19.68
C SER A 138 -2.09 1.50 -20.73
N LEU A 139 -1.18 2.39 -20.31
CA LEU A 139 -0.29 3.11 -21.21
C LEU A 139 0.78 2.18 -21.79
N SER A 140 1.46 1.40 -20.94
CA SER A 140 2.48 0.43 -21.34
C SER A 140 1.91 -0.61 -22.31
N TRP A 141 0.71 -1.14 -22.02
CA TRP A 141 0.01 -2.07 -22.92
C TRP A 141 -0.38 -1.44 -24.25
N THR A 142 -0.79 -0.16 -24.26
CA THR A 142 -1.11 0.54 -25.52
C THR A 142 0.14 0.70 -26.39
N ILE A 143 1.28 1.03 -25.79
CA ILE A 143 2.57 1.17 -26.49
C ILE A 143 3.03 -0.19 -27.03
N ALA A 144 2.99 -1.24 -26.21
CA ALA A 144 3.37 -2.59 -26.61
C ALA A 144 2.51 -3.11 -27.77
N LEU A 145 1.18 -2.96 -27.70
CA LEU A 145 0.28 -3.39 -28.77
C LEU A 145 0.49 -2.60 -30.07
N LYS A 146 0.76 -1.29 -29.96
CA LYS A 146 1.11 -0.45 -31.12
C LYS A 146 2.42 -0.89 -31.77
N ALA A 147 3.41 -1.31 -30.98
CA ALA A 147 4.68 -1.86 -31.49
C ALA A 147 4.50 -3.18 -32.26
N ILE A 148 3.45 -3.96 -31.93
CA ILE A 148 3.11 -5.23 -32.58
C ILE A 148 2.12 -5.00 -33.76
N GLY A 149 1.87 -3.75 -34.15
CA GLY A 149 0.99 -3.40 -35.28
C GLY A 149 -0.51 -3.37 -34.96
N ASN A 150 -0.90 -3.61 -33.70
CA ASN A 150 -2.29 -3.59 -33.26
C ASN A 150 -2.63 -2.28 -32.54
N ALA A 151 -3.34 -1.38 -33.23
CA ALA A 151 -3.85 -0.15 -32.63
C ALA A 151 -5.12 -0.42 -31.81
N VAL A 152 -4.95 -0.94 -30.59
CA VAL A 152 -6.07 -1.14 -29.66
C VAL A 152 -6.33 0.14 -28.87
N SER A 153 -7.59 0.57 -28.82
CA SER A 153 -7.99 1.73 -28.02
C SER A 153 -7.75 1.47 -26.53
N ARG A 154 -7.13 2.42 -25.83
CA ARG A 154 -6.84 2.37 -24.38
C ARG A 154 -8.04 1.94 -23.53
N ARG A 155 -9.26 2.38 -23.89
CA ARG A 155 -10.50 2.02 -23.17
C ARG A 155 -10.76 0.51 -23.11
N LYS A 156 -10.46 -0.22 -24.19
CA LYS A 156 -10.64 -1.68 -24.24
C LYS A 156 -9.65 -2.40 -23.34
N ILE A 157 -8.39 -1.92 -23.31
CA ILE A 157 -7.34 -2.45 -22.43
C ILE A 157 -7.73 -2.28 -20.96
N VAL A 158 -8.22 -1.08 -20.60
CA VAL A 158 -8.71 -0.79 -19.24
C VAL A 158 -9.86 -1.71 -18.84
N ILE A 159 -10.85 -1.91 -19.72
CA ILE A 159 -11.99 -2.78 -19.45
C ILE A 159 -11.54 -4.25 -19.30
N ALA A 160 -10.65 -4.73 -20.17
CA ALA A 160 -10.12 -6.09 -20.09
C ALA A 160 -9.30 -6.31 -18.82
N ALA A 161 -8.44 -5.35 -18.45
CA ALA A 161 -7.68 -5.40 -17.21
C ALA A 161 -8.60 -5.38 -15.98
N ALA A 162 -9.62 -4.51 -15.96
CA ALA A 162 -10.60 -4.47 -14.88
C ALA A 162 -11.40 -5.77 -14.75
N ALA A 163 -11.83 -6.36 -15.86
CA ALA A 163 -12.54 -7.64 -15.88
C ALA A 163 -11.64 -8.78 -15.37
N LEU A 164 -10.37 -8.80 -15.80
CA LEU A 164 -9.38 -9.78 -15.33
C LEU A 164 -9.12 -9.62 -13.83
N THR A 165 -8.90 -8.40 -13.34
CA THR A 165 -8.69 -8.12 -11.91
C THR A 165 -9.91 -8.50 -11.08
N ALA A 166 -11.13 -8.23 -11.56
CA ALA A 166 -12.37 -8.63 -10.89
C ALA A 166 -12.50 -10.16 -10.82
N ALA A 167 -12.24 -10.88 -11.93
CA ALA A 167 -12.26 -12.34 -11.97
C ALA A 167 -11.21 -12.94 -11.03
N LEU A 168 -9.99 -12.39 -11.04
CA LEU A 168 -8.89 -12.80 -10.17
C LEU A 168 -9.14 -12.51 -8.69
N SER A 169 -9.91 -11.46 -8.36
CA SER A 169 -10.26 -11.10 -6.98
C SER A 169 -11.15 -12.16 -6.32
N ILE A 170 -11.98 -12.86 -7.11
CA ILE A 170 -12.84 -13.95 -6.62
C ILE A 170 -12.00 -15.15 -6.15
N VAL A 171 -10.80 -15.35 -6.72
CA VAL A 171 -9.91 -16.47 -6.41
C VAL A 171 -9.10 -16.24 -5.12
N LYS A 172 -9.45 -15.23 -4.30
CA LYS A 172 -8.75 -14.90 -3.03
C LYS A 172 -7.24 -14.71 -3.22
N LEU A 173 -6.86 -13.89 -4.19
CA LEU A 173 -5.46 -13.62 -4.56
C LEU A 173 -4.58 -13.13 -3.40
N HIS A 174 -5.16 -12.60 -2.31
CA HIS A 174 -4.45 -12.28 -1.07
C HIS A 174 -3.71 -13.48 -0.45
N THR A 175 -4.25 -14.70 -0.61
CA THR A 175 -3.54 -15.93 -0.19
C THR A 175 -2.31 -16.18 -1.06
N PHE A 176 -2.37 -15.89 -2.36
CA PHE A 176 -1.26 -16.05 -3.31
C PHE A 176 -0.15 -15.02 -3.09
N VAL A 177 -0.49 -13.81 -2.63
CA VAL A 177 0.47 -12.75 -2.30
C VAL A 177 1.39 -13.16 -1.14
N ILE A 178 0.86 -13.83 -0.11
CA ILE A 178 1.67 -14.33 1.01
C ILE A 178 2.69 -15.36 0.51
N TRP A 179 2.28 -16.28 -0.36
CA TRP A 179 3.18 -17.24 -0.99
C TRP A 179 4.22 -16.57 -1.88
N TRP A 180 3.82 -15.59 -2.70
CA TRP A 180 4.72 -14.85 -3.59
C TRP A 180 5.77 -14.03 -2.83
N LEU A 181 5.36 -13.31 -1.77
CA LEU A 181 6.27 -12.57 -0.88
C LEU A 181 7.21 -13.54 -0.14
N SER A 182 6.70 -14.69 0.31
CA SER A 182 7.53 -15.74 0.93
C SER A 182 8.54 -16.33 -0.06
N LEU A 183 8.17 -16.49 -1.34
CA LEU A 183 9.03 -17.01 -2.40
C LEU A 183 10.15 -16.03 -2.75
N LEU A 184 9.84 -14.72 -2.83
CA LEU A 184 10.87 -13.68 -2.94
C LEU A 184 11.83 -13.73 -1.75
N THR A 185 11.32 -13.92 -0.54
CA THR A 185 12.16 -14.05 0.67
C THR A 185 13.02 -15.33 0.64
N ALA A 186 12.49 -16.45 0.15
CA ALA A 186 13.20 -17.72 0.02
C ALA A 186 14.33 -17.68 -1.02
N VAL A 187 14.16 -16.95 -2.13
CA VAL A 187 15.21 -16.74 -3.14
C VAL A 187 16.39 -15.91 -2.59
N TYR A 188 16.15 -15.06 -1.59
CA TYR A 188 17.23 -14.38 -0.85
C TYR A 188 17.83 -15.21 0.31
N GLY A 189 17.20 -16.33 0.69
CA GLY A 189 17.64 -17.20 1.80
C GLY A 189 18.54 -18.36 1.40
N THR A 190 18.73 -18.64 0.10
CA THR A 190 19.52 -19.80 -0.39
C THR A 190 20.98 -19.49 -0.70
N HIS A 191 21.50 -18.32 -0.27
CA HIS A 191 22.91 -17.93 -0.43
C HIS A 191 23.60 -17.53 0.89
N LEU A 192 23.26 -18.20 2.00
CA LEU A 192 24.06 -18.22 3.22
C LEU A 192 24.36 -19.66 3.64
#